data_AF-A0A1A8HLZ2-F1
#
_entry.id   AF-A0A1A8HLZ2-F1
#
_cell.length_a   1.000
_cell.length_b   1.000
_cell.length_c   1.000
_cell.angle_alpha   90.00
_cell.angle_beta   90.00
_cell.angle_gamma   90.00
#
_symmetry.space_group_name_H-M   'P 1'
#
loop_
_entity.id
_entity.type
_entity.pdbx_description
1 polymer ?
#
loop_
_entity_poly.entity_id
_entity_poly.type
_entity_poly.pdbx_seq_one_letter_code
_entity_poly.pdbx_strand_id
1 'polypeptide(L)' 'AMFFMTNLKNDTYMFESTLHKGRFLSFEPSQDACLHKLILHPYEVDDTDHTINMIVSKEK' A
#
# COMPACT_ATOMS: atom_id res chain seq x y z
N ALA A 1 -0.67 0.18 14.67
CA ALA A 1 -1.06 -1.00 13.86
C ALA A 1 0.19 -1.71 13.38
N MET A 2 0.16 -3.03 13.16
CA MET A 2 1.29 -3.81 12.66
C MET A 2 1.01 -4.35 11.26
N PHE A 3 2.04 -4.38 10.41
CA PHE A 3 1.95 -4.82 9.01
C PHE A 3 3.11 -5.75 8.66
N PHE A 4 2.85 -6.74 7.80
CA PHE A 4 3.89 -7.51 7.14
C PHE A 4 4.41 -6.72 5.94
N MET A 5 5.72 -6.52 5.89
CA MET A 5 6.38 -5.78 4.82
C MET A 5 6.99 -6.77 3.83
N THR A 6 6.53 -6.71 2.58
CA THR A 6 7.03 -7.53 1.48
C THR A 6 7.79 -6.64 0.51
N ASN A 7 9.06 -6.97 0.25
CA ASN A 7 9.84 -6.30 -0.80
C ASN A 7 9.47 -6.91 -2.16
N LEU A 8 9.07 -6.06 -3.11
CA LEU A 8 8.83 -6.48 -4.47
C LEU A 8 10.14 -6.42 -5.28
N LYS A 9 10.56 -5.21 -5.69
CA LYS A 9 11.83 -4.85 -6.36
C LYS A 9 12.05 -3.34 -6.25
N ASN A 10 13.26 -2.83 -6.51
CA ASN A 10 13.57 -1.39 -6.64
C ASN A 10 13.06 -0.52 -5.46
N ASP A 11 13.33 -0.94 -4.22
CA ASP A 11 12.84 -0.26 -3.00
C ASP A 11 11.32 -0.03 -2.95
N THR A 12 10.57 -0.85 -3.70
CA THR A 12 9.11 -0.90 -3.68
C THR A 12 8.66 -2.00 -2.75
N TYR A 13 7.72 -1.67 -1.87
CA TYR A 13 7.23 -2.54 -0.81
C TYR A 13 5.70 -2.56 -0.80
N MET A 14 5.16 -3.67 -0.29
CA MET A 14 3.75 -3.83 0.07
C MET A 14 3.64 -4.04 1.58
N PHE A 15 2.55 -3.54 2.17
CA PHE A 15 2.30 -3.61 3.60
C PHE A 15 0.95 -4.29 3.89
N GLU A 16 0.96 -5.58 4.21
CA GLU A 16 -0.25 -6.35 4.53
C GLU A 16 -0.63 -6.19 6.00
N SER A 17 -1.92 -6.00 6.30
CA SER A 17 -2.40 -5.94 7.68
C SER A 17 -2.23 -7.29 8.39
N THR A 18 -1.64 -7.25 9.59
CA THR A 18 -1.59 -8.42 10.48
C THR A 18 -2.97 -8.86 11.02
N LEU A 19 -3.96 -7.96 11.01
CA LEU A 19 -5.31 -8.18 11.53
C LEU A 19 -6.34 -8.50 10.44
N HIS A 20 -6.11 -8.03 9.21
CA HIS A 20 -7.00 -8.22 8.08
C HIS A 20 -6.24 -8.80 6.89
N LYS A 21 -6.13 -10.13 6.87
CA LYS A 21 -5.44 -10.87 5.81
C LYS A 21 -5.98 -10.50 4.42
N GLY A 22 -5.09 -10.34 3.46
CA GLY A 22 -5.41 -9.93 2.09
C GLY A 22 -5.74 -8.45 1.94
N ARG A 23 -5.51 -7.63 2.97
CA ARG A 23 -5.66 -6.18 2.88
C ARG A 23 -4.33 -5.45 3.06
N PHE A 24 -4.08 -4.48 2.19
CA PHE A 24 -2.81 -3.78 2.08
C PHE A 24 -3.00 -2.28 2.23
N LEU A 25 -1.95 -1.59 2.66
CA LEU A 25 -1.93 -0.14 2.58
C LEU A 25 -1.93 0.31 1.11
N SER A 26 -2.73 1.32 0.80
CA SER A 26 -2.87 1.91 -0.53
C SER A 26 -3.16 3.42 -0.43
N PHE A 27 -2.86 4.16 -1.50
CA PHE A 27 -3.27 5.55 -1.67
C PHE A 27 -4.48 5.66 -2.61
N GLU A 28 -5.57 6.24 -2.12
CA GLU A 28 -6.76 6.53 -2.93
C GLU A 28 -6.95 8.05 -3.07
N PRO A 29 -7.27 8.57 -4.27
CA PRO A 29 -7.60 9.98 -4.44
C PRO A 29 -8.82 10.37 -3.58
N SER A 30 -8.75 11.54 -2.96
CA SER A 30 -9.88 12.09 -2.23
C SER A 30 -10.73 13.01 -3.13
N GLN A 31 -11.84 13.54 -2.60
CA GLN A 31 -12.62 14.57 -3.29
C GLN A 31 -11.81 15.84 -3.58
N ASP A 32 -10.79 16.12 -2.76
CA ASP A 32 -9.76 17.11 -3.07
C ASP A 32 -8.67 16.42 -3.91
N ALA A 33 -8.51 16.89 -5.14
CA ALA A 33 -7.58 16.33 -6.12
C ALA A 33 -6.10 16.38 -5.69
N CYS A 34 -5.76 17.23 -4.72
CA CYS A 34 -4.41 17.34 -4.18
C CYS A 34 -4.18 16.43 -2.96
N LEU A 35 -5.22 15.79 -2.43
CA LEU A 35 -5.13 14.92 -1.26
C LEU A 35 -5.37 13.46 -1.63
N HIS A 36 -4.42 12.62 -1.26
CA HIS A 36 -4.53 11.17 -1.37
C HIS A 36 -4.62 10.59 0.04
N LYS A 37 -5.64 9.76 0.29
CA LYS A 37 -5.85 9.09 1.58
C LYS A 37 -5.07 7.80 1.62
N LEU A 38 -4.38 7.57 2.73
CA LEU A 38 -3.82 6.26 3.06
C LEU A 38 -4.94 5.38 3.61
N ILE A 39 -5.28 4.32 2.89
CA ILE A 39 -6.40 3.41 3.21
C ILE A 39 -5.92 1.96 3.30
N LEU A 40 -6.80 1.09 3.82
CA LEU A 40 -6.61 -0.35 3.84
C LEU A 40 -7.45 -1.00 2.73
N HIS A 41 -6.81 -1.27 1.60
CA HIS A 41 -7.44 -1.75 0.37
C HIS A 41 -7.43 -3.29 0.30
N PRO A 42 -8.55 -3.95 -0.04
CA PRO A 42 -8.54 -5.38 -0.34
C PRO A 42 -7.73 -5.64 -1.60
N TYR A 43 -6.85 -6.64 -1.59
CA TYR A 43 -6.13 -7.03 -2.79
C TYR A 43 -7.06 -7.85 -3.70
N GLU A 44 -7.52 -7.26 -4.80
CA GLU A 44 -8.19 -7.98 -5.87
C GLU A 44 -7.14 -8.43 -6.90
N VAL A 45 -7.18 -9.71 -7.26
CA VAL A 45 -6.16 -10.37 -8.10
C VAL A 45 -6.31 -9.98 -9.58
N ASP A 46 -7.41 -9.30 -9.92
CA ASP A 46 -7.71 -8.89 -11.28
C ASP A 46 -7.36 -7.40 -11.43
N ASP A 47 -6.46 -7.15 -12.36
CA ASP A 47 -5.80 -5.89 -12.65
C ASP A 47 -4.64 -5.44 -11.75
N THR A 48 -3.70 -4.80 -12.42
CA THR A 48 -2.36 -4.46 -11.93
C THR A 48 -2.46 -3.30 -10.95
N ASP A 49 -2.94 -3.55 -9.73
CA ASP A 49 -3.12 -2.53 -8.72
C ASP A 49 -1.77 -2.02 -8.22
N HIS A 50 -1.27 -0.97 -8.86
CA HIS A 50 -0.05 -0.29 -8.47
C HIS A 50 -0.23 0.63 -7.26
N THR A 51 -1.46 0.84 -6.77
CA THR A 51 -1.73 1.79 -5.67
C THR A 51 -1.25 1.27 -4.30
N ILE A 52 -1.06 -0.05 -4.17
CA ILE A 52 -0.53 -0.71 -2.96
C ILE A 52 1.00 -0.70 -2.87
N ASN A 53 1.67 -0.24 -3.93
CA ASN A 53 3.12 -0.20 -4.01
C ASN A 53 3.66 1.09 -3.37
N MET A 54 4.59 0.95 -2.43
CA MET A 54 5.14 2.08 -1.69
C MET A 54 6.66 2.12 -1.79
N ILE A 55 7.21 3.31 -2.02
CA ILE A 55 8.65 3.55 -1.94
C ILE A 55 8.99 3.99 -0.53
N VAL A 56 9.93 3.30 0.11
CA VAL A 56 10.38 3.63 1.47
C VAL A 56 11.79 4.23 1.39
N SER A 57 11.90 5.53 1.64
CA SER A 57 13.18 6.19 1.84
C SER A 57 13.74 5.82 3.22
N LYS A 58 14.95 5.25 3.24
CA LYS A 58 15.71 5.08 4.48
C LYS A 58 16.49 6.37 4.72
N GLU A 59 16.09 7.17 5.71
CA GLU A 59 16.97 8.23 6.20
C GLU A 59 18.24 7.58 6.78
N LYS A 60 19.41 8.11 6.40
CA LYS A 60 20.73 7.63 6.83
C LYS A 60 21.14 8.23 8.16
#